data_AF-A0A524HN62-F1
#
_entry.id   AF-A0A524HN62-F1
#
_cell.length_a   1.000
_cell.length_b   1.000
_cell.length_c   1.000
_cell.angle_alpha   90.00
_cell.angle_beta   90.00
_cell.angle_gamma   90.00
#
_symmetry.space_group_name_H-M   'P 1'
#
loop_
_entity.id
_entity.type
_entity.pdbx_description
1 polymer ?
#
loop_
_entity_poly.entity_id
_entity_poly.type
_entity_poly.pdbx_seq_one_letter_code
_entity_poly.pdbx_strand_id
1 'polypeptide(L)'
;MMLETYRHAFQRFTQNGGGSPAWLRPLREAGLDRFVRAGFPTQKNEDWRFTNVQPIAKREFPLLEAPAAMPTVESLRPYLFGHEDWPRSVFV
;
A
#
# COMPACT_ATOMS: atom_id res chain seq x y z
N MET A 1 -17.26 2.00 10.13
CA MET A 1 -17.81 2.52 8.84
C MET A 1 -16.72 2.81 7.79
N MET A 2 -15.62 3.50 8.09
CA MET A 2 -14.46 3.59 7.17
C MET A 2 -13.34 2.57 7.49
N LEU A 3 -13.01 2.40 8.77
CA LEU A 3 -11.96 1.45 9.21
C LEU A 3 -12.34 -0.02 9.00
N GLU A 4 -13.65 -0.32 8.95
CA GLU A 4 -14.15 -1.66 8.64
C GLU A 4 -13.88 -2.04 7.18
N THR A 5 -13.96 -1.07 6.26
CA THR A 5 -13.58 -1.25 4.86
C THR A 5 -12.12 -1.69 4.73
N TYR A 6 -11.22 -1.16 5.56
CA TYR A 6 -9.81 -1.57 5.55
C TYR A 6 -9.60 -2.99 6.09
N ARG A 7 -10.39 -3.43 7.09
CA ARG A 7 -10.38 -4.85 7.52
C ARG A 7 -10.84 -5.79 6.41
N HIS A 8 -11.94 -5.45 5.74
CA HIS A 8 -12.44 -6.26 4.62
C HIS A 8 -11.47 -6.28 3.43
N ALA A 9 -10.86 -5.14 3.09
CA ALA A 9 -9.84 -5.08 2.05
C ALA A 9 -8.63 -5.94 2.42
N PHE A 10 -8.17 -5.89 3.67
CA PHE A 10 -7.07 -6.74 4.14
C PHE A 10 -7.41 -8.23 4.07
N GLN A 11 -8.62 -8.63 4.46
CA GLN A 11 -9.07 -10.02 4.33
C GLN A 11 -9.10 -10.49 2.88
N ARG A 12 -9.61 -9.67 1.95
CA ARG A 12 -9.56 -9.98 0.51
C ARG A 12 -8.13 -10.10 0.00
N PHE A 13 -7.25 -9.21 0.43
CA PHE A 13 -5.83 -9.24 0.07
C PHE A 13 -5.14 -10.53 0.55
N THR A 14 -5.39 -10.97 1.78
CA THR A 14 -4.79 -12.19 2.33
C THR A 14 -5.35 -13.46 1.71
N GLN A 15 -6.63 -13.45 1.29
CA GLN A 15 -7.27 -14.58 0.60
C GLN A 15 -6.82 -14.74 -0.86
N ASN A 16 -6.56 -13.64 -1.58
CA ASN A 16 -6.19 -13.65 -2.99
C ASN A 16 -4.71 -14.02 -3.24
N GLY A 17 -4.03 -14.66 -2.29
CA GLY A 17 -2.70 -15.22 -2.52
C GLY A 17 -1.62 -14.17 -2.78
N GLY A 18 -1.63 -13.04 -2.06
CA GLY A 18 -0.52 -12.11 -2.05
C GLY A 18 0.72 -12.76 -1.46
N GLY A 19 1.46 -13.52 -2.27
CA GLY A 19 2.62 -14.37 -1.93
C GLY A 19 3.63 -13.69 -1.01
N SER A 20 3.31 -13.67 0.28
CA SER A 20 4.10 -13.03 1.32
C SER A 20 4.77 -14.12 2.14
N PRO A 21 6.05 -13.96 2.49
CA PRO A 21 6.72 -14.87 3.40
C PRO A 21 5.91 -15.07 4.69
N ALA A 22 5.91 -16.28 5.24
CA ALA A 22 5.12 -16.62 6.42
C ALA A 22 5.40 -15.69 7.62
N TRP A 23 6.65 -15.23 7.77
CA TRP A 23 7.06 -14.30 8.82
C TRP A 23 6.44 -12.90 8.69
N LEU A 24 6.04 -12.49 7.47
CA LEU A 24 5.52 -11.15 7.22
C LEU A 24 4.02 -11.03 7.55
N ARG A 25 3.29 -12.14 7.49
CA ARG A 25 1.85 -12.17 7.81
C ARG A 25 1.53 -11.59 9.20
N PRO A 26 2.13 -12.05 10.32
CA PRO A 26 1.81 -11.52 11.65
C PRO A 26 2.14 -10.02 11.79
N LEU A 27 3.17 -9.52 11.09
CA LEU A 27 3.51 -8.09 11.10
C LEU A 27 2.45 -7.25 10.39
N ARG A 28 1.92 -7.72 9.26
CA ARG A 28 0.84 -7.04 8.55
C ARG A 28 -0.44 -7.00 9.38
N GLU A 29 -0.78 -8.09 10.05
CA GLU A 29 -1.93 -8.17 10.97
C GLU A 29 -1.78 -7.17 12.14
N ALA A 30 -0.62 -7.16 12.80
CA ALA A 30 -0.34 -6.22 13.88
C ALA A 30 -0.40 -4.76 13.42
N GLY A 31 0.10 -4.47 12.22
CA GLY A 31 0.03 -3.14 11.59
C GLY A 31 -1.41 -2.70 11.34
N LEU A 32 -2.24 -3.56 10.75
CA LEU A 32 -3.66 -3.28 10.53
C LEU A 32 -4.38 -3.04 11.85
N ASP A 33 -4.17 -3.88 12.87
CA ASP A 33 -4.84 -3.72 14.16
C ASP A 33 -4.45 -2.42 14.86
N ARG A 34 -3.18 -2.00 14.77
CA ARG A 34 -2.75 -0.70 15.26
C ARG A 34 -3.42 0.43 14.48
N PHE A 35 -3.48 0.33 13.15
CA PHE A 35 -4.13 1.34 12.31
C PHE A 35 -5.62 1.46 12.61
N VAL A 36 -6.35 0.36 12.77
CA VAL A 36 -7.78 0.40 13.12
C VAL A 36 -8.01 1.04 14.50
N ARG A 37 -7.09 0.87 15.45
CA ARG A 37 -7.16 1.56 16.75
C ARG A 37 -6.82 3.06 16.67
N ALA A 38 -5.83 3.43 15.86
CA ALA A 38 -5.32 4.79 15.78
C ALA A 38 -6.09 5.70 14.80
N GLY A 39 -6.63 5.11 13.72
CA GLY A 39 -7.22 5.83 12.60
C GLY A 39 -6.21 6.61 11.76
N PHE A 40 -6.72 7.41 10.82
CA PHE A 40 -5.91 8.41 10.14
C PHE A 40 -5.60 9.58 11.08
N PRO A 41 -4.39 10.15 11.01
CA PRO A 41 -4.05 11.35 11.75
C PRO A 41 -4.88 12.55 11.27
N THR A 42 -4.91 13.58 12.10
CA THR A 42 -5.56 14.85 11.80
C THR A 42 -4.57 15.99 12.03
N GLN A 43 -4.84 17.19 11.52
CA GLN A 43 -3.99 18.35 11.79
C GLN A 43 -3.97 18.79 13.28
N LYS A 44 -4.77 18.15 14.15
CA LYS A 44 -4.68 18.29 15.60
C LYS A 44 -3.53 17.48 16.21
N ASN A 45 -3.04 16.46 15.50
CA ASN A 45 -1.85 15.73 15.90
C ASN A 45 -0.62 16.58 15.55
N GLU A 46 0.30 16.76 16.50
CA GLU A 46 1.44 17.67 16.37
C GLU A 46 2.29 17.37 15.13
N ASP A 47 2.64 16.10 14.92
CA ASP A 47 3.41 15.62 13.77
C ASP A 47 2.71 15.86 12.41
N TRP A 48 1.40 16.13 12.43
CA TRP A 48 0.57 16.26 11.23
C TRP A 48 -0.01 17.67 11.05
N ARG A 49 0.40 18.63 11.88
CA ARG A 49 -0.13 20.00 11.88
C ARG A 49 -0.12 20.64 10.49
N PHE A 50 0.94 20.41 9.72
CA PHE A 50 1.16 20.99 8.40
C PHE A 50 0.85 20.03 7.24
N THR A 51 0.38 18.82 7.53
CA THR A 51 0.12 17.78 6.52
C THR A 51 -1.33 17.32 6.62
N ASN A 52 -2.19 17.83 5.74
CA ASN A 52 -3.59 17.42 5.69
C ASN A 52 -3.75 16.10 4.93
N VAL A 53 -4.02 15.01 5.64
CA VAL A 53 -4.26 13.67 5.06
C VAL A 53 -5.70 13.41 4.65
N GLN A 54 -6.63 14.32 4.95
CA GLN A 54 -8.05 14.14 4.62
C GLN A 54 -8.33 13.90 3.13
N PRO A 55 -7.61 14.53 2.16
CA PRO A 55 -7.79 14.23 0.74
C PRO A 55 -7.54 12.76 0.40
N ILE A 56 -6.52 12.14 1.02
CA ILE A 56 -6.21 10.72 0.82
C ILE A 56 -7.24 9.85 1.54
N ALA A 57 -7.55 10.15 2.81
CA ALA A 57 -8.47 9.35 3.62
C ALA A 57 -9.90 9.30 3.04
N LYS A 58 -10.33 10.36 2.34
CA LYS A 58 -11.66 10.44 1.70
C LYS A 58 -11.70 9.82 0.30
N ARG A 59 -10.55 9.51 -0.29
CA ARG A 59 -10.47 8.86 -1.60
C ARG A 59 -10.64 7.36 -1.43
N GLU A 60 -11.40 6.74 -2.34
CA GLU A 60 -11.51 5.29 -2.39
C GLU A 60 -10.34 4.68 -3.16
N PHE A 61 -9.75 3.64 -2.58
CA PHE A 61 -8.68 2.84 -3.18
C PHE A 61 -9.13 1.38 -3.26
N PRO A 62 -9.97 1.03 -4.25
CA PRO A 62 -10.42 -0.34 -4.42
C PRO A 62 -9.25 -1.25 -4.77
N LEU A 63 -9.29 -2.50 -4.29
CA LEU A 63 -8.40 -3.54 -4.79
C LEU A 63 -8.76 -3.79 -6.27
N LEU A 64 -7.78 -3.60 -7.16
CA LEU A 64 -7.95 -3.94 -8.56
C LEU A 64 -7.98 -5.46 -8.72
N GLU A 65 -8.78 -5.93 -9.67
CA GLU A 65 -8.73 -7.33 -10.07
C GLU A 65 -7.36 -7.65 -10.67
N ALA A 66 -6.95 -8.91 -10.52
CA ALA A 66 -5.72 -9.36 -11.14
C ALA A 66 -5.84 -9.17 -12.66
N PRO A 67 -4.83 -8.56 -13.31
CA PRO A 67 -4.88 -8.35 -14.75
C PRO A 67 -4.92 -9.71 -15.46
N ALA A 68 -5.60 -9.78 -16.60
CA ALA A 68 -5.69 -11.01 -17.40
C ALA A 68 -4.31 -11.56 -17.81
N ALA A 69 -3.32 -10.68 -17.92
CA ALA A 69 -1.92 -11.04 -18.10
C ALA A 69 -1.02 -10.08 -17.33
N MET A 70 0.04 -10.61 -16.74
CA MET A 70 1.11 -9.79 -16.19
C MET A 70 1.97 -9.23 -17.33
N PRO A 71 2.43 -7.97 -17.25
CA PRO A 71 3.40 -7.45 -18.20
C PRO A 71 4.70 -8.27 -18.14
N THR A 72 5.31 -8.46 -19.30
CA THR A 72 6.62 -9.11 -19.41
C THR A 72 7.73 -8.13 -19.04
N VAL A 73 8.90 -8.63 -18.63
CA VAL A 73 10.07 -7.78 -18.38
C VAL A 73 10.40 -6.91 -19.59
N GLU A 74 10.28 -7.46 -20.81
CA GLU A 74 10.54 -6.72 -22.05
C GLU A 74 9.52 -5.59 -22.26
N SER A 75 8.23 -5.80 -21.96
CA SER A 75 7.23 -4.72 -22.05
C SER A 75 7.45 -3.60 -21.02
N LEU A 76 8.11 -3.91 -19.91
CA LEU A 76 8.43 -2.92 -18.87
C LEU A 76 9.73 -2.17 -19.19
N ARG A 77 10.61 -2.71 -20.04
CA ARG A 77 11.95 -2.19 -20.33
C ARG A 77 12.02 -0.67 -20.62
N PRO A 78 11.06 -0.04 -21.33
CA PRO A 78 11.06 1.41 -21.53
C PRO A 78 10.84 2.23 -20.24
N TYR A 79 10.30 1.62 -19.19
CA TYR A 79 9.92 2.25 -17.92
C TYR A 79 10.79 1.80 -16.73
N LEU A 80 11.73 0.87 -16.95
CA LEU A 80 12.57 0.30 -15.89
C LEU A 80 13.79 1.19 -15.58
N PHE A 81 14.29 1.04 -14.35
CA PHE A 81 15.53 1.67 -13.91
C PHE A 81 16.77 1.04 -14.55
N GLY A 82 17.77 1.86 -14.89
CA GLY A 82 19.06 1.39 -15.42
C GLY A 82 19.34 1.67 -16.90
N HIS A 83 18.57 2.53 -17.58
CA HIS A 83 19.03 3.15 -18.83
C HIS A 83 20.30 3.97 -18.57
N GLU A 84 21.18 4.05 -19.56
CA GLU A 84 22.44 4.80 -19.46
C GLU A 84 22.22 6.25 -19.01
N ASP A 85 21.06 6.82 -19.34
CA ASP A 85 20.67 8.20 -19.03
C ASP A 85 19.92 8.36 -17.68
N TRP A 86 19.72 7.29 -16.89
CA TRP A 86 18.91 7.37 -15.66
C TRP A 86 19.72 7.54 -14.36
N PRO A 87 19.26 8.40 -13.42
CA PRO A 87 19.86 8.47 -12.09
C PRO A 87 19.69 7.15 -11.31
N ARG A 88 20.79 6.62 -10.76
CA ARG A 88 20.78 5.41 -9.92
C ARG A 88 20.34 5.72 -8.48
N SER A 89 19.18 5.21 -8.08
CA SER A 89 18.74 5.18 -6.68
C SER A 89 19.18 3.87 -6.02
N VAL A 90 19.99 3.96 -4.96
CA VAL A 90 20.38 2.81 -4.12
C VAL A 90 19.66 2.93 -2.78
N PHE A 91 18.94 1.89 -2.40
CA PHE A 91 18.34 1.75 -1.07
C PHE A 91 19.22 0.78 -0.27
N VAL A 92 19.74 1.24 0.87
CA VAL A 92 20.58 0.46 1.79
C VAL A 92 19.82 0.23 3.08
#